data_AF-H8H2D6-F1
#
_entry.id   AF-H8H2D6-F1
#
_cell.length_a   1.000
_cell.length_b   1.000
_cell.length_c   1.000
_cell.angle_alpha   90.00
_cell.angle_beta   90.00
_cell.angle_gamma   90.00
#
_symmetry.space_group_name_H-M   'P 1'
#
loop_
_entity.id
_entity.type
_entity.pdbx_description
1 polymer ?
#
loop_
_entity_poly.entity_id
_entity_poly.type
_entity_poly.pdbx_seq_one_letter_code
_entity_poly.pdbx_strand_id
1 'polypeptide(L)'
;MCGDTHTRTGEPLTSAGQLIRSHLHVHLSEGLVRHATPEERTASKVFFVLTPAGKAFATRRRLDPTTPRPPALPQSGTRARQVYDVIAEFPGVRLLAVEVADECGLPLQLASAFAHHLARRGVVKIETGGRGRQAEFWVET
;
A
#
# COMPACT_ATOMS: atom_id res chain seq x y z
N MET A 1 -13.11 -18.41 22.53
CA MET A 1 -12.37 -18.11 21.28
C MET A 1 -12.35 -16.59 21.11
N CYS A 2 -11.24 -15.91 21.42
CA CYS A 2 -11.10 -14.47 21.16
C CYS A 2 -10.63 -14.28 19.72
N GLY A 3 -11.54 -13.93 18.81
CA GLY A 3 -11.23 -13.70 17.40
C GLY A 3 -10.31 -12.49 17.18
N ASP A 4 -9.72 -12.42 15.99
CA ASP A 4 -8.79 -11.35 15.55
C ASP A 4 -9.37 -9.93 15.54
N THR A 5 -10.66 -9.81 15.87
CA THR A 5 -11.42 -8.57 15.88
C THR A 5 -11.54 -7.93 17.25
N HIS A 6 -11.13 -8.59 18.35
CA HIS A 6 -11.34 -8.09 19.72
C HIS A 6 -10.08 -8.17 20.60
N THR A 7 -9.93 -7.23 21.53
CA THR A 7 -8.91 -7.22 22.59
C THR A 7 -9.13 -8.39 23.57
N ARG A 8 -8.17 -8.61 24.46
CA ARG A 8 -8.29 -9.65 25.51
C ARG A 8 -9.42 -9.35 26.50
N THR A 9 -9.81 -8.08 26.65
CA THR A 9 -10.92 -7.61 27.49
C THR A 9 -12.27 -7.63 26.76
N GLY A 10 -12.30 -8.05 25.49
CA GLY A 10 -13.53 -8.18 24.70
C GLY A 10 -13.95 -6.93 23.93
N GLU A 11 -13.13 -5.87 23.93
CA GLU A 11 -13.41 -4.65 23.16
C GLU A 11 -13.03 -4.86 21.69
N PRO A 12 -13.79 -4.33 20.72
CA PRO A 12 -13.42 -4.45 19.31
C PRO A 12 -12.11 -3.70 19.01
N LEU A 13 -11.21 -4.35 18.28
CA LEU A 13 -10.01 -3.73 17.74
C LEU A 13 -10.40 -2.78 16.60
N THR A 14 -9.72 -1.63 16.53
CA THR A 14 -9.77 -0.75 15.35
C THR A 14 -9.29 -1.51 14.11
N SER A 15 -9.67 -1.07 12.90
CA SER A 15 -9.21 -1.71 11.65
C SER A 15 -7.67 -1.79 11.56
N ALA A 16 -6.97 -0.76 12.04
CA ALA A 16 -5.51 -0.79 12.15
C ALA A 16 -5.02 -1.82 13.18
N GLY A 17 -5.69 -1.93 14.34
CA GLY A 17 -5.39 -2.92 15.36
C GLY A 17 -5.57 -4.36 14.86
N GLN A 18 -6.61 -4.61 14.06
CA GLN A 18 -6.87 -5.92 13.44
C GLN A 18 -5.77 -6.28 12.43
N LEU A 19 -5.36 -5.34 11.58
CA LEU A 19 -4.27 -5.53 10.62
C LEU A 19 -2.93 -5.82 11.31
N ILE A 20 -2.57 -5.03 12.33
CA ILE A 20 -1.33 -5.22 13.09
C ILE A 20 -1.33 -6.61 13.75
N ARG A 21 -2.45 -7.01 14.34
CA ARG A 21 -2.58 -8.33 14.98
C ARG A 21 -2.46 -9.48 13.98
N SER A 22 -3.12 -9.37 12.84
CA SER A 22 -3.02 -10.36 11.75
C SER A 22 -1.59 -10.51 11.24
N HIS A 23 -0.90 -9.39 10.98
CA HIS A 23 0.51 -9.40 10.56
C HIS A 23 1.44 -10.01 11.62
N LEU A 24 1.24 -9.67 12.89
CA LEU A 24 2.02 -10.26 13.99
C LEU A 24 1.78 -11.76 14.10
N HIS A 25 0.56 -12.23 13.90
CA HIS A 25 0.24 -13.65 13.91
C HIS A 25 0.99 -14.42 12.81
N VAL A 26 1.01 -13.88 11.58
CA VAL A 26 1.78 -14.45 10.48
C VAL A 26 3.27 -14.53 10.85
N HIS A 27 3.88 -13.45 11.33
CA HIS A 27 5.31 -13.46 11.68
C HIS A 27 5.66 -14.36 12.88
N LEU A 28 4.72 -14.64 13.78
CA LEU A 28 4.88 -15.67 14.82
C LEU A 28 4.87 -17.07 14.21
N SER A 29 3.93 -17.36 13.31
CA SER A 29 3.84 -18.65 12.63
C SER A 29 5.06 -18.95 11.73
N GLU A 30 5.64 -17.92 11.13
CA GLU A 30 6.87 -18.00 10.32
C GLU A 30 8.15 -18.05 11.18
N GLY A 31 8.05 -17.93 12.50
CA GLY A 31 9.21 -17.91 13.41
C GLY A 31 10.11 -16.68 13.29
N LEU A 32 9.62 -15.60 12.68
CA LEU A 32 10.36 -14.34 12.52
C LEU A 32 10.32 -13.50 13.81
N VAL A 33 9.23 -13.59 14.56
CA VAL A 33 9.12 -13.01 15.89
C VAL A 33 8.80 -14.08 16.92
N ARG A 34 9.18 -13.83 18.16
CA ARG A 34 8.75 -14.63 19.32
C ARG A 34 8.18 -13.70 20.39
N HIS A 35 7.41 -14.26 21.31
CA HIS A 35 7.03 -13.54 22.51
C HIS A 35 8.28 -13.16 23.32
N ALA A 36 8.28 -11.92 23.83
CA ALA A 36 9.28 -11.47 24.78
C ALA A 36 9.15 -12.25 26.09
N THR A 37 10.29 -12.60 26.69
CA THR A 37 10.34 -13.19 28.04
C THR A 37 9.91 -12.16 29.08
N PRO A 38 9.55 -12.59 30.31
CA PRO A 38 9.21 -11.66 31.40
C PRO A 38 10.33 -10.65 31.70
N GLU A 39 11.59 -11.08 31.60
CA GLU A 39 12.77 -10.23 31.80
C GLU A 39 12.89 -9.16 30.72
N GLU A 40 12.73 -9.54 29.45
CA GLU A 40 12.75 -8.61 28.31
C GLU A 40 11.60 -7.58 28.37
N ARG A 41 10.42 -8.02 28.81
CA ARG A 41 9.27 -7.13 29.05
C ARG A 41 9.56 -6.11 30.14
N THR A 42 10.17 -6.55 31.23
CA THR A 42 10.50 -5.68 32.36
C THR A 42 11.57 -4.66 31.97
N ALA A 43 12.58 -5.09 31.20
CA ALA A 43 13.69 -4.24 30.80
C ALA A 43 13.33 -3.20 29.72
N SER A 44 12.46 -3.54 28.77
CA SER A 44 12.23 -2.68 27.59
C SER A 44 10.78 -2.48 27.20
N LYS A 45 9.82 -2.97 28.01
CA LYS A 45 8.37 -2.89 27.73
C LYS A 45 7.95 -3.47 26.38
N VAL A 46 8.74 -4.40 25.83
CA VAL A 46 8.48 -5.05 24.54
C VAL A 46 7.67 -6.33 24.74
N PHE A 47 6.70 -6.59 23.86
CA PHE A 47 5.88 -7.83 23.90
C PHE A 47 6.35 -8.91 22.93
N PHE A 48 7.09 -8.51 21.90
CA PHE A 48 7.64 -9.38 20.86
C PHE A 48 9.09 -9.03 20.59
N VAL A 49 9.90 -10.04 20.27
CA VAL A 49 11.32 -9.89 19.96
C VAL A 49 11.61 -10.58 18.63
N LEU A 50 12.41 -9.94 17.78
CA LEU A 50 12.88 -10.54 16.53
C LEU A 50 13.79 -11.73 16.82
N THR A 51 13.51 -12.87 16.21
CA THR A 51 14.43 -14.01 16.20
C THR A 51 15.64 -13.71 15.31
N PRO A 52 16.73 -14.51 15.34
CA PRO A 52 17.82 -14.34 14.37
C PRO A 52 17.34 -14.39 12.91
N ALA A 53 16.40 -15.29 12.59
CA ALA A 53 15.76 -15.36 11.29
C ALA A 53 14.92 -14.10 10.98
N GLY A 54 14.19 -13.59 11.97
CA GLY A 54 13.48 -12.31 11.89
C GLY A 54 14.38 -11.12 11.67
N LYS A 55 15.54 -11.07 12.34
CA LYS A 55 16.56 -10.04 12.12
C LYS A 55 17.10 -10.12 10.70
N ALA A 56 17.45 -11.32 10.21
CA ALA A 56 17.91 -11.50 8.83
C ALA A 56 16.83 -11.16 7.79
N PHE A 57 15.57 -11.52 8.05
CA PHE A 57 14.42 -11.12 7.23
C PHE A 57 14.24 -9.60 7.22
N ALA A 58 14.25 -8.97 8.40
CA ALA A 58 14.16 -7.53 8.55
C ALA A 58 15.33 -6.83 7.88
N THR A 59 16.56 -7.35 7.96
CA THR A 59 17.73 -6.78 7.28
C THR A 59 17.62 -6.92 5.75
N ARG A 60 17.17 -8.07 5.23
CA ARG A 60 16.87 -8.23 3.80
C ARG A 60 15.76 -7.30 3.31
N ARG A 61 14.80 -6.99 4.19
CA ARG A 61 13.66 -6.09 3.92
C ARG A 61 13.89 -4.66 4.35
N ARG A 62 15.00 -4.34 5.03
CA ARG A 62 15.48 -2.98 5.30
C ARG A 62 15.95 -2.46 3.95
N LEU A 63 14.96 -2.06 3.16
CA LEU A 63 15.13 -1.05 2.14
C LEU A 63 15.82 0.10 2.87
N ASP A 64 17.04 0.43 2.43
CA ASP A 64 17.71 1.63 2.86
C ASP A 64 16.70 2.78 2.75
N PRO A 65 16.41 3.51 3.85
CA PRO A 65 15.41 4.58 3.85
C PRO A 65 15.75 5.70 2.86
N THR A 66 16.99 5.76 2.37
CA THR A 66 17.44 6.68 1.32
C THR A 66 17.29 6.11 -0.09
N THR A 67 17.07 4.80 -0.25
CA THR A 67 16.75 4.22 -1.55
C THR A 67 15.30 4.58 -1.88
N PRO A 68 15.06 5.43 -2.91
CA PRO A 68 13.71 5.75 -3.34
C PRO A 68 13.03 4.43 -3.71
N ARG A 69 11.98 4.08 -2.96
CA ARG A 69 11.19 2.89 -3.26
C ARG A 69 10.58 3.11 -4.64
N PRO A 70 10.81 2.21 -5.62
CA PRO A 70 10.13 2.32 -6.90
C PRO A 70 8.64 2.39 -6.62
N PRO A 71 7.91 3.33 -7.24
CA PRO A 71 6.53 3.57 -6.92
C PRO A 71 5.76 2.28 -7.21
N ALA A 72 5.21 1.67 -6.15
CA ALA A 72 4.59 0.36 -6.26
C ALA A 72 3.36 0.47 -7.14
N LEU A 73 3.26 -0.36 -8.16
CA LEU A 73 2.08 -0.42 -9.00
C LEU A 73 0.84 -0.82 -8.17
N PRO A 74 -0.37 -0.46 -8.62
CA PRO A 74 -1.60 -0.95 -8.01
C PRO A 74 -1.67 -2.48 -8.07
N GLN A 75 -2.38 -3.07 -7.11
CA GLN A 75 -2.60 -4.52 -7.07
C GLN A 75 -3.45 -4.96 -8.26
N SER A 76 -3.10 -6.10 -8.87
CA SER A 76 -3.86 -6.72 -9.95
C SER A 76 -5.33 -6.95 -9.57
N GLY A 77 -6.24 -6.76 -10.52
CA GLY A 77 -7.69 -6.91 -10.32
C GLY A 77 -8.39 -5.73 -9.64
N THR A 78 -7.66 -4.67 -9.27
CA THR A 78 -8.26 -3.44 -8.73
C THR A 78 -8.62 -2.45 -9.84
N ARG A 79 -9.64 -1.61 -9.63
CA ARG A 79 -9.97 -0.51 -10.57
C ARG A 79 -8.82 0.48 -10.75
N ALA A 80 -8.04 0.71 -9.69
CA ALA A 80 -6.83 1.53 -9.79
C ALA A 80 -5.78 0.92 -10.72
N ARG A 81 -5.70 -0.42 -10.79
CA ARG A 81 -4.84 -1.12 -11.74
C ARG A 81 -5.35 -0.97 -13.17
N GLN A 82 -6.64 -1.14 -13.39
CA GLN A 82 -7.25 -0.94 -14.71
C GLN A 82 -6.97 0.47 -15.26
N VAL A 83 -7.18 1.50 -14.44
CA VAL A 83 -6.87 2.90 -14.81
C VAL A 83 -5.38 3.08 -15.11
N TYR A 84 -4.49 2.46 -14.34
CA TYR A 84 -3.05 2.49 -14.64
C TYR A 84 -2.73 1.82 -15.98
N ASP A 85 -3.29 0.64 -16.24
CA ASP A 85 -3.00 -0.13 -17.45
C ASP A 85 -3.45 0.62 -18.71
N VAL A 86 -4.61 1.29 -18.68
CA VAL A 86 -5.07 2.16 -19.79
C VAL A 86 -4.11 3.31 -20.06
N ILE A 87 -3.62 3.99 -19.01
CA ILE A 87 -2.67 5.10 -19.19
C ILE A 87 -1.31 4.56 -19.67
N ALA A 88 -0.90 3.39 -19.18
CA ALA A 88 0.37 2.75 -19.52
C ALA A 88 0.38 2.11 -20.90
N GLU A 89 -0.79 1.84 -21.50
CA GLU A 89 -0.91 1.36 -22.88
C GLU A 89 -0.40 2.41 -23.89
N PHE A 90 -0.46 3.69 -23.53
CA PHE A 90 -0.01 4.81 -24.36
C PHE A 90 1.12 5.60 -23.66
N PRO A 91 2.32 5.03 -23.50
CA PRO A 91 3.41 5.69 -22.80
C PRO A 91 3.80 7.01 -23.50
N GLY A 92 3.99 8.08 -22.72
CA GLY A 92 4.27 9.42 -23.22
C GLY A 92 3.06 10.19 -23.77
N VAL A 93 1.90 9.54 -23.96
CA VAL A 93 0.68 10.21 -24.42
C VAL A 93 -0.08 10.78 -23.23
N ARG A 94 -0.46 12.06 -23.34
CA ARG A 94 -1.26 12.76 -22.34
C ARG A 94 -2.73 12.47 -22.54
N LEU A 95 -3.33 11.70 -21.65
CA LEU A 95 -4.74 11.36 -21.65
C LEU A 95 -5.53 12.26 -20.69
N LEU A 96 -6.69 12.72 -21.11
CA LEU A 96 -7.64 13.44 -20.28
C LEU A 96 -8.38 12.47 -19.35
N ALA A 97 -8.85 12.96 -18.21
CA ALA A 97 -9.67 12.17 -17.28
C ALA A 97 -10.89 11.53 -17.95
N VAL A 98 -11.49 12.19 -18.95
CA VAL A 98 -12.64 11.68 -19.71
C VAL A 98 -12.26 10.53 -20.64
N GLU A 99 -11.13 10.64 -21.32
CA GLU A 99 -10.62 9.57 -22.21
C GLU A 99 -10.29 8.32 -21.38
N VAL A 100 -9.63 8.50 -20.22
CA VAL A 100 -9.36 7.40 -19.29
C VAL A 100 -10.65 6.78 -18.76
N ALA A 101 -11.67 7.58 -18.48
CA ALA A 101 -12.96 7.11 -17.99
C ALA A 101 -13.69 6.25 -19.03
N ASP A 102 -13.70 6.71 -20.28
CA ASP A 102 -14.34 6.03 -21.40
C ASP A 102 -13.68 4.68 -21.67
N GLU A 103 -12.34 4.64 -21.75
CA GLU A 103 -11.58 3.40 -21.95
C GLU A 103 -11.74 2.40 -20.78
N CYS A 104 -11.85 2.90 -19.55
CA CYS A 104 -12.09 2.04 -18.39
C CYS A 104 -13.55 1.59 -18.24
N GLY A 105 -14.49 2.21 -18.96
CA GLY A 105 -15.93 2.05 -18.72
C GLY A 105 -16.36 2.50 -17.31
N LEU A 106 -15.69 3.52 -16.75
CA LEU A 106 -15.91 4.01 -15.39
C LEU A 106 -16.57 5.40 -15.40
N PRO A 107 -17.32 5.78 -14.35
CA PRO A 107 -17.73 7.16 -14.17
C PRO A 107 -16.52 8.10 -14.08
N LEU A 108 -16.59 9.25 -14.77
CA LEU A 108 -15.52 10.25 -14.83
C LEU A 108 -14.92 10.59 -13.46
N GLN A 109 -15.77 10.83 -12.45
CA GLN A 109 -15.30 11.16 -11.10
C GLN A 109 -14.45 10.06 -10.48
N LEU A 110 -14.80 8.79 -10.75
CA LEU A 110 -14.10 7.65 -10.20
C LEU A 110 -12.78 7.39 -10.93
N ALA A 111 -12.78 7.47 -12.26
CA ALA A 111 -11.56 7.38 -13.07
C ALA A 111 -10.57 8.49 -12.69
N SER A 112 -11.05 9.73 -12.56
CA SER A 112 -10.26 10.87 -12.11
C SER A 112 -9.69 10.66 -10.70
N ALA A 113 -10.51 10.21 -9.74
CA ALA A 113 -10.04 9.94 -8.39
C ALA A 113 -8.93 8.88 -8.34
N PHE A 114 -9.04 7.81 -9.14
CA PHE A 114 -8.00 6.81 -9.26
C PHE A 114 -6.74 7.37 -9.95
N ALA A 115 -6.88 8.10 -11.05
CA ALA A 115 -5.75 8.72 -11.75
C ALA A 115 -4.97 9.70 -10.84
N HIS A 116 -5.67 10.53 -10.07
CA HIS A 116 -5.06 11.39 -9.04
C HIS A 116 -4.41 10.58 -7.90
N HIS A 117 -4.97 9.44 -7.50
CA HIS A 117 -4.34 8.55 -6.52
C HIS A 117 -3.04 7.94 -7.06
N LEU A 118 -3.03 7.51 -8.33
CA LEU A 118 -1.85 7.01 -9.02
C LEU A 118 -0.76 8.08 -9.15
N ALA A 119 -1.17 9.32 -9.46
CA ALA A 119 -0.25 10.44 -9.54
C ALA A 119 0.41 10.78 -8.20
N ARG A 120 -0.36 10.78 -7.10
CA ARG A 120 0.17 10.95 -5.73
C ARG A 120 1.16 9.85 -5.33
N ARG A 121 1.06 8.67 -5.96
CA ARG A 121 2.00 7.55 -5.74
C ARG A 121 3.21 7.58 -6.66
N GLY A 122 3.27 8.52 -7.61
CA GLY A 122 4.39 8.68 -8.54
C GLY A 122 4.46 7.65 -9.66
N VAL A 123 3.42 6.81 -9.84
CA VAL A 123 3.36 5.83 -10.94
C VAL A 123 2.77 6.42 -12.23
N VAL A 124 2.11 7.56 -12.14
CA VAL A 124 1.50 8.33 -13.23
C VAL A 124 1.88 9.79 -13.03
N LYS A 125 2.13 10.54 -14.09
CA LYS A 125 2.31 11.99 -14.06
C LYS A 125 0.97 12.68 -14.23
N ILE A 126 0.86 13.89 -13.69
CA ILE A 126 -0.32 14.71 -13.82
C ILE A 126 0.06 16.15 -14.13
N GLU A 127 -0.70 16.77 -15.01
CA GLU A 127 -0.71 18.21 -15.22
C GLU A 127 -2.15 18.69 -15.12
N THR A 128 -2.39 19.70 -14.28
CA THR A 128 -3.72 20.28 -14.06
C THR A 128 -3.81 21.65 -14.71
N GLY A 129 -4.91 21.92 -15.42
CA GLY A 129 -5.11 23.22 -16.06
C GLY A 129 -4.60 23.28 -17.50
N GLY A 130 -4.31 22.12 -18.10
CA GLY A 130 -3.94 21.99 -19.50
C GLY A 130 -5.13 22.16 -20.44
N ARG A 131 -5.28 21.26 -21.42
CA ARG A 131 -6.35 21.32 -22.43
C ARG A 131 -7.73 21.46 -21.78
N GLY A 132 -8.41 22.57 -22.05
CA GLY A 132 -9.75 22.84 -21.52
C GLY A 132 -9.86 22.95 -20.00
N ARG A 133 -8.76 23.30 -19.30
CA ARG A 133 -8.66 23.32 -17.82
C ARG A 133 -8.85 21.95 -17.16
N GLN A 134 -8.68 20.87 -17.90
CA GLN A 134 -8.79 19.51 -17.37
C GLN A 134 -7.44 19.00 -16.85
N ALA A 135 -7.49 17.89 -16.11
CA ALA A 135 -6.30 17.16 -15.69
C ALA A 135 -5.89 16.17 -16.79
N GLU A 136 -4.60 16.17 -17.12
CA GLU A 136 -3.96 15.28 -18.08
C GLU A 136 -3.04 14.31 -17.34
N PHE A 137 -3.07 13.03 -17.73
CA PHE A 137 -2.34 11.94 -17.09
C PHE A 137 -1.52 11.17 -18.12
N TRP A 138 -0.29 10.78 -17.75
CA TRP A 138 0.58 9.95 -18.61
C TRP A 138 1.58 9.15 -17.79
N VAL A 139 2.18 8.13 -18.39
CA VAL A 139 3.36 7.42 -17.86
C VAL A 139 4.58 7.84 -18.71
N GLU A 140 5.75 8.01 -18.08
CA GLU A 140 7.01 8.30 -18.81
C GLU A 140 7.48 7.06 -19.60
N THR A 141 8.19 7.29 -20.70
CA THR A 141 8.77 6.25 -21.57
C THR A 141 10.01 5.60 -20.95
#